data_AF-A0AAV0UST9-F1
#
_entry.id   AF-A0AAV0UST9-F1
#
_cell.length_a   1.000
_cell.length_b   1.000
_cell.length_c   1.000
_cell.angle_alpha   90.00
_cell.angle_beta   90.00
_cell.angle_gamma   90.00
#
_symmetry.space_group_name_H-M   'P 1'
#
loop_
_entity.id
_entity.type
_entity.pdbx_description
1 polymer ?
#
loop_
_entity_poly.entity_id
_entity_poly.type
_entity_poly.pdbx_seq_one_letter_code
_entity_poly.pdbx_strand_id
1 'polypeptide(L)'
;MSVVVLNRSFRRRDTHELRLIRNVWPIINLCNVLTHIIDESSPLYHLSTSDLLSGDLFFVVLFTGQDGIISDTMVARKAYHACDILVDHYFEDNITLTADGLYIDLDAINATYCVSEAGSQSDEVENQEYRSSCSSIELKATEYMSEASKADSPHSRYALM
;
A
#
# COMPACT_ATOMS: atom_id res chain seq x y z
N MET A 1 -4.26 -15.62 -1.84
CA MET A 1 -3.59 -14.61 -0.96
C MET A 1 -4.65 -13.91 -0.15
N SER A 2 -4.40 -13.62 1.12
CA SER A 2 -5.35 -12.88 1.97
C SER A 2 -4.61 -11.82 2.77
N VAL A 3 -5.30 -10.73 3.08
CA VAL A 3 -4.82 -9.70 4.01
C VAL A 3 -5.79 -9.65 5.16
N VAL A 4 -5.25 -9.60 6.36
CA VAL A 4 -6.02 -9.60 7.59
C VAL A 4 -5.60 -8.40 8.40
N VAL A 5 -6.56 -7.58 8.81
CA VAL A 5 -6.32 -6.53 9.81
C VAL A 5 -6.56 -7.08 11.20
N LEU A 6 -5.63 -6.76 12.10
CA LEU A 6 -5.66 -7.14 13.49
C LEU A 6 -5.71 -5.90 14.36
N ASN A 7 -6.71 -5.83 15.24
CA ASN A 7 -6.81 -4.79 16.25
C ASN A 7 -6.30 -5.32 17.59
N ARG A 8 -5.34 -4.59 18.18
CA ARG A 8 -4.71 -4.88 19.47
C ARG A 8 -5.36 -4.10 20.61
N SER A 9 -6.68 -4.17 20.74
CA SER A 9 -7.36 -3.63 21.94
C SER A 9 -6.94 -4.41 23.19
N PHE A 10 -6.80 -3.73 24.33
CA PHE A 10 -6.18 -4.20 25.59
C PHE A 10 -6.77 -5.49 26.22
N ARG A 11 -7.78 -6.11 25.60
CA ARG A 11 -8.41 -7.34 26.08
C ARG A 11 -8.88 -8.31 25.00
N ARG A 12 -8.90 -7.92 23.72
CA ARG A 12 -9.40 -8.75 22.63
C ARG A 12 -8.59 -8.50 21.37
N ARG A 13 -8.02 -9.58 20.83
CA ARG A 13 -7.51 -9.58 19.45
C ARG A 13 -8.72 -9.77 18.56
N ASP A 14 -9.05 -8.75 17.80
CA ASP A 14 -10.09 -8.83 16.79
C ASP A 14 -9.44 -8.87 15.42
N THR A 15 -9.94 -9.76 14.57
CA THR A 15 -9.29 -10.16 13.33
C THR A 15 -10.31 -10.08 12.21
N HIS A 16 -10.05 -9.24 11.21
CA HIS A 16 -10.96 -9.05 10.07
C HIS A 16 -10.22 -9.29 8.77
N GLU A 17 -10.81 -10.09 7.88
CA GLU A 17 -10.26 -10.29 6.54
C GLU A 17 -10.60 -9.07 5.65
N LEU A 18 -9.60 -8.60 4.91
CA LEU A 18 -9.75 -7.51 3.96
C LEU A 18 -10.02 -8.06 2.56
N ARG A 19 -11.11 -7.58 1.95
CA ARG A 19 -11.48 -7.96 0.58
C ARG A 19 -10.50 -7.36 -0.43
N LEU A 20 -9.70 -8.18 -1.08
CA LEU A 20 -8.83 -7.73 -2.17
C LEU A 20 -9.59 -7.65 -3.49
N ILE A 21 -9.25 -6.68 -4.34
CA ILE A 21 -9.75 -6.60 -5.74
C ILE A 21 -9.37 -7.88 -6.49
N ARG A 22 -8.13 -8.32 -6.30
CA ARG A 22 -7.59 -9.56 -6.86
C ARG A 22 -6.85 -10.29 -5.75
N ASN A 23 -7.07 -11.60 -5.64
CA ASN A 23 -6.44 -12.44 -4.63
C ASN A 23 -5.77 -13.71 -5.19
N VAL A 24 -5.77 -13.86 -6.53
CA VAL A 24 -5.16 -14.98 -7.27
C VAL A 24 -4.38 -14.45 -8.47
N TRP A 25 -3.12 -14.89 -8.57
CA TRP A 25 -2.21 -14.61 -9.68
C TRP A 25 -1.68 -15.92 -10.27
N PRO A 26 -1.92 -16.18 -11.56
CA PRO A 26 -1.38 -17.36 -12.24
C PRO A 26 0.15 -17.32 -12.37
N ILE A 27 0.72 -16.12 -12.46
CA ILE A 27 2.16 -15.89 -12.59
C ILE A 27 2.55 -14.83 -11.56
N ILE A 28 3.41 -15.20 -10.61
CA ILE A 28 3.87 -14.30 -9.54
C ILE A 28 5.19 -13.59 -9.86
N ASN A 29 5.85 -13.94 -10.96
CA ASN A 29 7.14 -13.34 -11.34
C ASN A 29 7.05 -11.86 -11.72
N LEU A 30 5.86 -11.24 -11.62
CA LEU A 30 5.61 -9.83 -11.86
C LEU A 30 5.43 -9.11 -10.51
N CYS A 31 5.85 -7.85 -10.46
CA CYS A 31 5.53 -6.95 -9.35
C CYS A 31 4.03 -6.70 -9.34
N ASN A 32 3.32 -7.32 -8.40
CA ASN A 32 1.88 -7.22 -8.28
C ASN A 32 1.53 -6.39 -7.05
N VAL A 33 0.64 -5.41 -7.23
CA VAL A 33 0.10 -4.60 -6.13
C VAL A 33 -1.16 -5.26 -5.58
N LEU A 34 -1.24 -5.37 -4.26
CA LEU A 34 -2.45 -5.78 -3.56
C LEU A 34 -3.31 -4.56 -3.29
N THR A 35 -4.57 -4.62 -3.69
CA THR A 35 -5.49 -3.50 -3.49
C THR A 35 -6.69 -3.95 -2.69
N HIS A 36 -6.93 -3.27 -1.58
CA HIS A 36 -8.16 -3.33 -0.81
C HIS A 36 -8.90 -2.01 -0.97
N ILE A 37 -10.17 -2.06 -1.38
CA ILE A 37 -11.02 -0.86 -1.46
C ILE A 37 -11.62 -0.61 -0.08
N ILE A 38 -11.41 0.60 0.45
CA ILE A 38 -12.04 1.05 1.69
C ILE A 38 -13.41 1.66 1.33
N ASP A 39 -14.41 0.79 1.20
CA ASP A 39 -15.83 1.13 1.04
C ASP A 39 -16.61 0.86 2.33
N GLU A 40 -17.92 1.11 2.35
CA GLU A 40 -18.80 0.88 3.52
C GLU A 40 -18.77 -0.56 4.06
N SER A 41 -18.35 -1.54 3.24
CA SER A 41 -18.21 -2.94 3.65
C SER A 41 -16.84 -3.28 4.23
N SER A 42 -15.88 -2.36 4.15
CA SER A 42 -14.54 -2.51 4.72
C SER A 42 -14.56 -2.32 6.23
N PRO A 43 -13.85 -3.15 7.02
CA PRO A 43 -13.68 -2.93 8.45
C PRO A 43 -12.87 -1.64 8.76
N LEU A 44 -12.24 -1.03 7.74
CA LEU A 44 -11.47 0.20 7.87
C LEU A 44 -12.29 1.46 7.57
N TYR A 45 -13.53 1.33 7.10
CA TYR A 45 -14.32 2.46 6.58
C TYR A 45 -14.51 3.60 7.58
N HIS A 46 -14.70 3.26 8.86
CA HIS A 46 -14.93 4.23 9.92
C HIS A 46 -13.64 4.70 10.62
N LEU A 47 -12.47 4.25 10.17
CA LEU A 47 -11.19 4.60 10.79
C LEU A 47 -10.60 5.84 10.11
N SER A 48 -10.11 6.77 10.92
CA SER A 48 -9.33 7.90 10.42
C SER A 48 -7.88 7.48 10.15
N THR A 49 -7.15 8.29 9.38
CA THR A 49 -5.72 8.10 9.16
C THR A 49 -4.94 8.08 10.49
N SER A 50 -5.30 8.94 11.45
CA SER A 50 -4.70 8.92 12.79
C SER A 50 -4.97 7.63 13.55
N ASP A 51 -6.13 7.01 13.37
CA ASP A 51 -6.44 5.72 14.02
C ASP A 51 -5.59 4.59 13.43
N LEU A 52 -5.40 4.58 12.10
CA LEU A 52 -4.53 3.63 11.41
C LEU A 52 -3.07 3.75 11.88
N LEU A 53 -2.61 4.98 12.14
CA LEU A 53 -1.25 5.27 12.56
C LEU A 53 -1.06 5.24 14.09
N SER A 54 -2.10 4.95 14.86
CA SER A 54 -2.05 4.92 16.34
C SER A 54 -1.17 3.79 16.89
N GLY A 55 -0.94 2.73 16.11
CA GLY A 55 -0.20 1.53 16.52
C GLY A 55 -1.09 0.42 17.10
N ASP A 56 -2.39 0.67 17.27
CA ASP A 56 -3.35 -0.34 17.73
C ASP A 56 -3.77 -1.31 16.62
N LEU A 57 -3.46 -0.97 15.37
CA LEU A 57 -3.76 -1.77 14.19
C LEU A 57 -2.48 -2.24 13.52
N PHE A 58 -2.50 -3.47 13.03
CA PHE A 58 -1.46 -3.99 12.14
C PHE A 58 -2.09 -4.94 11.15
N PHE A 59 -1.44 -5.10 10.01
CA PHE A 59 -1.92 -5.91 8.92
C PHE A 59 -1.03 -7.12 8.76
N VAL A 60 -1.62 -8.24 8.42
CA VAL A 60 -0.91 -9.48 8.10
C VAL A 60 -1.29 -9.90 6.70
N VAL A 61 -0.31 -9.90 5.82
CA VAL A 61 -0.41 -10.38 4.45
C VAL A 61 0.03 -11.84 4.45
N LEU A 62 -0.88 -12.72 4.02
CA LEU A 62 -0.65 -14.14 3.84
C LEU A 62 -0.62 -14.47 2.35
N PHE A 63 0.56 -14.86 1.88
CA PHE A 63 0.76 -15.40 0.56
C PHE A 63 0.80 -16.93 0.61
N THR A 64 0.07 -17.55 -0.31
CA THR A 64 0.04 -19.01 -0.48
C THR A 64 0.20 -19.30 -1.96
N GLY A 65 1.15 -20.16 -2.31
CA GLY A 65 1.40 -20.61 -3.67
C GLY A 65 1.69 -22.09 -3.69
N GLN A 66 1.72 -22.67 -4.89
CA GLN A 66 2.15 -24.05 -5.09
C GLN A 66 3.53 -24.01 -5.76
N ASP A 67 4.46 -24.78 -5.22
CA ASP A 67 5.76 -24.97 -5.86
C ASP A 67 5.61 -25.83 -7.12
N GLY A 68 6.14 -25.37 -8.24
CA GLY A 68 6.14 -26.12 -9.49
C GLY A 68 7.10 -27.33 -9.47
N ILE A 69 8.10 -27.32 -8.60
CA ILE A 69 9.12 -28.39 -8.55
C ILE A 69 8.68 -29.50 -7.60
N ILE A 70 8.40 -29.14 -6.35
CA ILE A 70 8.10 -30.11 -5.28
C ILE A 70 6.58 -30.39 -5.20
N SER A 71 5.75 -29.60 -5.90
CA SER A 71 4.27 -29.69 -5.87
C SER A 71 3.67 -29.52 -4.48
N ASP A 72 4.38 -28.84 -3.58
CA ASP A 72 3.93 -28.56 -2.21
C ASP A 72 3.40 -27.12 -2.08
N THR A 73 2.60 -26.87 -1.05
CA THR A 73 2.08 -25.53 -0.76
C THR A 73 3.12 -24.70 -0.02
N MET A 74 3.57 -23.63 -0.66
CA MET A 74 4.41 -22.61 -0.06
C MET A 74 3.56 -21.54 0.62
N VAL A 75 3.99 -21.12 1.81
CA VAL A 75 3.33 -20.06 2.58
C VAL A 75 4.35 -18.99 2.97
N ALA A 76 4.08 -17.74 2.61
CA ALA A 76 4.84 -16.58 3.07
C ALA A 76 3.94 -15.63 3.85
N ARG A 77 4.49 -14.98 4.87
CA ARG A 77 3.78 -14.05 5.74
C ARG A 77 4.59 -12.78 5.93
N LYS A 78 3.93 -11.64 5.81
CA LYS A 78 4.49 -10.33 6.14
C LYS A 78 3.52 -9.58 7.02
N ALA A 79 4.02 -8.95 8.08
CA ALA A 79 3.25 -8.07 8.93
C ALA A 79 3.67 -6.63 8.66
N TYR A 80 2.68 -5.72 8.63
CA TYR A 80 2.87 -4.29 8.46
C TYR A 80 2.26 -3.59 9.67
N HIS A 81 3.08 -2.81 10.36
CA HIS A 81 2.70 -2.01 11.52
C HIS A 81 2.38 -0.57 11.09
N ALA A 82 1.88 0.24 12.02
CA ALA A 82 1.62 1.66 11.79
C ALA A 82 2.82 2.43 11.18
N CYS A 83 4.06 2.08 11.53
CA CYS A 83 5.26 2.69 10.96
C CYS A 83 5.55 2.32 9.50
N ASP A 84 4.94 1.25 9.00
CA ASP A 84 5.12 0.76 7.64
C ASP A 84 4.04 1.30 6.69
N ILE A 85 3.03 2.00 7.22
CA ILE A 85 1.89 2.52 6.45
C ILE A 85 2.23 3.93 5.97
N LEU A 86 2.22 4.09 4.65
CA LEU A 86 2.39 5.37 3.98
C LEU A 86 1.04 5.81 3.38
N VAL A 87 0.58 6.99 3.77
CA VAL A 87 -0.71 7.55 3.34
C VAL A 87 -0.45 8.45 2.14
N ASP A 88 -1.33 8.39 1.13
CA ASP A 88 -1.20 9.17 -0.11
C ASP A 88 0.12 8.93 -0.85
N HIS A 89 0.62 7.70 -0.77
CA HIS A 89 1.79 7.23 -1.50
C HIS A 89 1.40 6.23 -2.57
N TYR A 90 2.20 6.16 -3.63
CA TYR A 90 2.05 5.23 -4.74
C TYR A 90 3.37 4.49 -4.96
N PHE A 91 3.31 3.22 -5.39
CA PHE A 91 4.50 2.50 -5.83
C PHE A 91 5.03 3.07 -7.14
N GLU A 92 6.35 3.21 -7.25
CA GLU A 92 7.00 3.55 -8.51
C GLU A 92 6.84 2.39 -9.51
N ASP A 93 6.74 2.72 -10.79
CA ASP A 93 6.73 1.69 -11.83
C ASP A 93 8.15 1.12 -11.99
N ASN A 94 8.27 -0.19 -11.79
CA ASN A 94 9.54 -0.91 -11.83
C ASN A 94 9.61 -1.88 -13.02
N ILE A 95 8.62 -1.85 -13.92
CA ILE A 95 8.53 -2.75 -15.06
C ILE A 95 8.79 -1.98 -16.34
N THR A 96 9.82 -2.37 -17.09
CA THR A 96 10.11 -1.81 -18.42
C THR A 96 9.91 -2.86 -19.50
N LEU A 97 9.06 -2.55 -20.48
CA LEU A 97 8.87 -3.38 -21.67
C LEU A 97 9.79 -2.89 -22.79
N THR A 98 10.57 -3.80 -23.37
CA THR A 98 11.47 -3.53 -24.50
C THR A 98 11.21 -4.52 -25.64
N ALA A 99 11.86 -4.32 -26.80
CA ALA A 99 11.76 -5.25 -27.93
C ALA A 99 12.29 -6.66 -27.60
N ASP A 100 13.23 -6.77 -26.66
CA ASP A 100 13.89 -8.03 -26.29
C ASP A 100 13.20 -8.76 -25.12
N GLY A 101 12.29 -8.08 -24.40
CA GLY A 101 11.54 -8.67 -23.30
C GLY A 101 11.14 -7.70 -22.20
N LEU A 102 10.75 -8.29 -21.07
CA LEU A 102 10.30 -7.60 -19.86
C LEU A 102 11.44 -7.51 -18.85
N TYR A 103 11.78 -6.30 -18.43
CA TYR A 103 12.78 -6.03 -17.40
C TYR A 103 12.10 -5.52 -16.14
N ILE A 104 12.50 -6.08 -15.00
CA ILE A 104 11.98 -5.70 -13.69
C ILE A 104 13.15 -5.18 -12.86
N ASP A 105 13.07 -3.93 -12.42
CA ASP A 105 14.02 -3.36 -11.48
C ASP A 105 13.64 -3.78 -10.05
N LEU A 106 14.38 -4.73 -9.50
CA LEU A 106 14.12 -5.25 -8.16
C LEU A 106 14.56 -4.28 -7.06
N ASP A 107 15.45 -3.32 -7.34
CA ASP A 107 15.87 -2.32 -6.36
C ASP A 107 14.75 -1.30 -6.13
N ALA A 108 13.95 -1.03 -7.17
CA ALA A 108 12.77 -0.16 -7.12
C ALA A 108 11.49 -0.87 -6.61
N ILE A 109 11.53 -2.15 -6.23
CA ILE A 109 10.31 -2.91 -5.88
C ILE A 109 9.53 -2.35 -4.68
N ASN A 110 10.24 -1.69 -3.76
CA ASN A 110 9.64 -1.04 -2.59
C ASN A 110 9.65 0.50 -2.70
N ALA A 111 10.07 1.05 -3.85
CA ALA A 111 10.13 2.49 -4.03
C ALA A 111 8.72 3.07 -4.12
N THR A 112 8.50 4.17 -3.41
CA THR A 112 7.22 4.87 -3.36
C THR A 112 7.42 6.37 -3.46
N TYR A 113 6.41 7.06 -4.00
CA TYR A 113 6.37 8.52 -4.08
C TYR A 113 5.07 9.05 -3.48
N CYS A 114 5.14 10.22 -2.85
CA CYS A 114 3.96 10.91 -2.33
C CYS A 114 3.22 11.62 -3.47
N VAL A 115 1.89 11.60 -3.43
CA VAL A 115 1.07 12.50 -4.24
C VAL A 115 0.63 13.66 -3.34
N SER A 116 1.25 14.82 -3.52
CA SER A 116 0.77 16.06 -2.89
C SER A 116 -0.57 16.46 -3.53
N GLU A 117 -1.54 16.93 -2.74
CA GLU A 117 -2.87 17.41 -3.16
C GLU A 117 -2.86 18.69 -4.05
N ALA A 118 -1.89 18.82 -4.96
CA ALA A 118 -1.80 19.87 -5.95
C ALA A 118 -2.01 19.27 -7.35
N GLY A 119 -3.26 18.87 -7.66
CA GLY A 119 -3.56 18.31 -8.98
C GLY A 119 -4.97 17.78 -9.21
N SER A 120 -6.01 18.47 -8.71
CA SER A 120 -7.36 18.26 -9.21
C SER A 120 -7.55 19.00 -10.54
N GLN A 121 -7.09 18.39 -11.63
CA GLN A 121 -7.56 18.69 -12.98
C GLN A 121 -7.40 17.43 -13.84
N SER A 122 -8.55 16.92 -14.29
CA SER A 122 -8.68 15.92 -15.34
C SER A 122 -7.94 16.37 -16.59
N ASP A 123 -6.98 15.59 -17.07
CA ASP A 123 -6.57 15.62 -18.48
C ASP A 123 -6.06 14.24 -18.89
N GLU A 124 -6.70 13.69 -19.92
CA GLU A 124 -6.15 12.63 -20.75
C GLU A 124 -4.89 13.16 -21.49
N VAL A 125 -4.09 12.22 -22.00
CA VAL A 125 -3.08 12.36 -23.08
C VAL A 125 -1.60 12.37 -22.63
N GLU A 126 -1.00 11.18 -22.82
CA GLU A 126 0.24 10.92 -23.59
C GLU A 126 1.61 11.39 -23.05
N ASN A 127 2.38 10.38 -22.64
CA ASN A 127 3.83 10.20 -22.70
C ASN A 127 4.75 11.42 -22.92
N GLN A 128 5.66 11.54 -21.94
CA GLN A 128 7.11 11.57 -22.09
C GLN A 128 7.81 12.88 -21.70
N GLU A 129 8.89 12.67 -20.95
CA GLU A 129 9.95 13.64 -20.61
C GLU A 129 9.66 14.62 -19.47
N TYR A 130 9.99 14.22 -18.23
CA TYR A 130 10.60 15.18 -17.31
C TYR A 130 11.78 14.59 -16.55
N ARG A 131 12.95 14.98 -17.03
CA ARG A 131 14.25 14.84 -16.40
C ARG A 131 14.26 15.49 -15.02
N SER A 132 14.87 14.76 -14.11
CA SER A 132 15.92 15.25 -13.21
C SER A 132 15.57 16.26 -12.12
N SER A 133 15.98 15.84 -10.92
CA SER A 133 16.40 16.65 -9.78
C SER A 133 15.31 17.00 -8.77
N CYS A 134 15.19 16.16 -7.74
CA CYS A 134 15.22 16.73 -6.40
C CYS A 134 16.13 15.89 -5.50
N SER A 135 17.20 16.54 -5.07
CA SER A 135 18.23 16.04 -4.18
C SER A 135 17.71 15.74 -2.78
N SER A 136 18.35 14.76 -2.15
CA SER A 136 18.37 14.45 -0.71
C SER A 136 17.88 15.57 0.21
N ILE A 137 16.87 15.27 1.03
CA ILE A 137 16.62 16.00 2.27
C ILE A 137 16.44 14.98 3.39
N GLU A 138 17.52 14.74 4.14
CA GLU A 138 17.44 14.29 5.53
C GLU A 138 16.78 15.41 6.35
N LEU A 139 15.74 15.11 7.14
CA LEU A 139 15.47 15.86 8.37
C LEU A 139 14.92 14.95 9.47
N LYS A 140 15.76 14.78 10.50
CA LYS A 140 15.35 14.46 11.87
C LYS A 140 14.65 15.67 12.51
N ALA A 141 13.80 15.35 13.49
CA ALA A 141 13.54 16.07 14.75
C ALA A 141 12.18 16.80 14.91
N THR A 142 11.37 16.20 15.80
CA THR A 142 10.68 16.80 16.97
C THR A 142 9.66 17.94 16.86
N GLU A 143 8.50 17.62 17.47
CA GLU A 143 7.70 18.40 18.44
C GLU A 143 6.62 19.41 18.00
N TYR A 144 5.56 19.39 18.82
CA TYR A 144 4.43 20.31 19.02
C TYR A 144 3.10 20.12 18.26
N MET A 145 2.13 19.67 19.07
CA MET A 145 0.68 19.81 18.98
C MET A 145 0.20 21.23 18.61
N SER A 146 -0.83 21.33 17.74
CA SER A 146 -2.05 22.11 18.02
C SER A 146 -3.13 21.92 16.95
N GLU A 147 -4.29 21.42 17.41
CA GLU A 147 -5.64 21.87 17.06
C GLU A 147 -6.18 21.76 15.62
N ALA A 148 -7.08 20.77 15.47
CA ALA A 148 -8.47 20.91 15.03
C ALA A 148 -8.79 21.84 13.84
N SER A 149 -9.16 21.22 12.71
CA SER A 149 -10.28 21.71 11.91
C SER A 149 -10.90 20.59 11.07
N LYS A 150 -12.17 20.34 11.39
CA LYS A 150 -13.16 19.51 10.72
C LYS A 150 -13.30 19.91 9.24
N ALA A 151 -13.20 18.96 8.31
CA ALA A 151 -13.89 19.04 7.01
C ALA A 151 -14.05 17.65 6.41
N ASP A 152 -15.31 17.32 6.19
CA ASP A 152 -15.85 16.11 5.60
C ASP A 152 -15.69 16.22 4.07
N SER A 153 -14.99 15.29 3.42
CA SER A 153 -14.95 15.20 1.95
C SER A 153 -14.68 13.75 1.51
N PRO A 154 -15.43 13.22 0.51
CA PRO A 154 -15.43 11.81 0.17
C PRO A 154 -14.37 11.54 -0.91
N HIS A 155 -13.11 11.41 -0.50
CA HIS A 155 -12.09 10.85 -1.39
C HIS A 155 -11.63 9.50 -0.86
N SER A 156 -11.82 8.49 -1.72
CA SER A 156 -11.43 7.11 -1.50
C SER A 156 -9.97 7.05 -1.10
N ARG A 157 -9.74 6.81 0.19
CA ARG A 157 -8.41 6.57 0.75
C ARG A 157 -8.00 5.16 0.37
N TYR A 158 -7.16 5.04 -0.65
CA TYR A 158 -6.49 3.77 -0.94
C TYR A 158 -5.40 3.58 0.12
N ALA A 159 -5.56 2.56 0.96
CA ALA A 159 -4.44 2.07 1.76
C ALA A 159 -3.58 1.20 0.85
N LEU A 160 -2.40 1.69 0.49
CA LEU A 160 -1.36 0.92 -0.19
C LEU A 160 -0.51 0.20 0.85
N MET A 161 -0.25 -1.09 0.61
CA MET A 161 0.46 -2.01 1.49
C MET A 161 1.29 -3.00 0.68
#